data_AF-A0A363NXS6-F1
#
_entry.id   AF-A0A363NXS6-F1
#
_cell.length_a   1.000
_cell.length_b   1.000
_cell.length_c   1.000
_cell.angle_alpha   90.00
_cell.angle_beta   90.00
_cell.angle_gamma   90.00
#
_symmetry.space_group_name_H-M   'P 1'
#
loop_
_entity.id
_entity.type
_entity.pdbx_description
1 polymer ?
#
loop_
_entity_poly.entity_id
_entity_poly.type
_entity_poly.pdbx_seq_one_letter_code
_entity_poly.pdbx_strand_id
1 'polypeptide(L)' 'MACCIHVVTQLSIADILLKGPKTLAELAAEAQSDAKSLSRLLRAVTSVGIFTEKEDGTFELE' A
#
# COMPACT_ATOMS: atom_id res chain seq x y z
N MET A 1 -3.45 5.79 -19.30
CA MET A 1 -4.58 5.46 -18.40
C MET A 1 -4.08 4.75 -17.14
N ALA A 2 -3.18 5.38 -16.35
CA ALA A 2 -2.57 4.74 -15.16
C ALA A 2 -2.92 5.46 -13.84
N CYS A 3 -3.38 6.71 -13.90
CA CYS A 3 -3.70 7.50 -12.71
C CYS A 3 -4.95 6.98 -11.97
N CYS A 4 -5.96 6.51 -12.68
CA CYS A 4 -7.19 6.02 -12.03
C CYS A 4 -6.95 4.77 -11.19
N ILE A 5 -6.13 3.84 -11.69
CA ILE A 5 -5.76 2.62 -10.95
C ILE A 5 -4.95 3.02 -9.70
N HIS A 6 -4.04 3.99 -9.85
CA HIS A 6 -3.22 4.49 -8.74
C HIS A 6 -4.03 5.04 -7.57
N VAL A 7 -5.06 5.85 -7.85
CA VAL A 7 -5.95 6.41 -6.81
C VAL A 7 -6.79 5.32 -6.16
N VAL A 8 -7.33 4.39 -6.95
CA VAL A 8 -8.14 3.27 -6.43
C VAL A 8 -7.29 2.34 -5.56
N THR A 9 -6.05 2.06 -5.96
CA THR A 9 -5.11 1.30 -5.14
C THR A 9 -4.79 2.05 -3.86
N GLN A 10 -4.47 3.34 -3.89
CA GLN A 10 -4.22 4.10 -2.65
C GLN A 10 -5.41 4.10 -1.69
N LEU A 11 -6.64 4.34 -2.19
CA LEU A 11 -7.84 4.33 -1.36
C LEU A 11 -8.10 2.94 -0.75
N SER A 12 -7.98 1.88 -1.55
CA SER A 12 -8.19 0.51 -1.08
C SER A 12 -7.14 0.09 -0.05
N ILE A 13 -5.87 0.42 -0.29
CA ILE A 13 -4.75 0.14 0.63
C ILE A 13 -4.91 0.90 1.94
N ALA A 14 -5.30 2.18 1.89
CA ALA A 14 -5.58 2.96 3.09
C ALA A 14 -6.74 2.37 3.90
N ASP A 15 -7.82 1.92 3.24
CA ASP A 15 -8.96 1.27 3.91
C ASP A 15 -8.58 -0.08 4.54
N ILE A 16 -7.73 -0.87 3.86
CA ILE A 16 -7.20 -2.13 4.38
C ILE A 16 -6.30 -1.88 5.60
N LEU A 17 -5.40 -0.89 5.51
CA LEU A 17 -4.48 -0.53 6.59
C LEU A 17 -5.20 0.12 7.79
N LEU A 18 -6.32 0.80 7.56
CA LEU A 18 -7.22 1.28 8.62
C LEU A 18 -7.81 0.13 9.45
N LYS A 19 -7.94 -1.08 8.88
CA LYS A 19 -8.37 -2.28 9.62
C LYS A 19 -7.25 -2.92 10.44
N GLY A 20 -6.00 -2.56 10.17
CA GLY A 20 -4.83 -3.01 10.91
C GLY A 20 -3.57 -3.10 10.04
N PRO A 21 -2.38 -3.18 10.67
CA PRO A 21 -1.12 -3.29 9.96
C PRO A 21 -1.09 -4.57 9.12
N LYS A 22 -0.76 -4.42 7.82
CA LYS A 22 -0.72 -5.52 6.85
C LYS A 22 0.55 -5.52 6.03
N THR A 23 1.00 -6.70 5.61
CA THR A 23 2.21 -6.85 4.78
C THR A 23 1.93 -6.48 3.32
N LEU A 24 3.00 -6.17 2.57
CA LEU A 24 2.94 -5.91 1.14
C LEU A 24 2.19 -7.02 0.37
N ALA A 25 2.43 -8.27 0.75
CA ALA A 25 1.86 -9.44 0.08
C ALA A 25 0.35 -9.54 0.30
N GLU A 26 -0.10 -9.34 1.54
CA GLU A 26 -1.53 -9.30 1.89
C GLU A 26 -2.25 -8.15 1.16
N LEU A 27 -1.63 -6.97 1.17
CA LEU A 27 -2.15 -5.79 0.48
C LEU A 27 -2.26 -6.00 -1.03
N ALA A 28 -1.26 -6.63 -1.65
CA ALA A 28 -1.28 -6.95 -3.07
C ALA A 28 -2.35 -8.00 -3.41
N ALA A 29 -2.54 -9.00 -2.55
CA ALA A 29 -3.57 -10.01 -2.71
C ALA A 29 -4.98 -9.43 -2.58
N GLU A 30 -5.23 -8.60 -1.56
CA GLU A 30 -6.54 -7.98 -1.33
C GLU A 30 -6.86 -6.88 -2.35
N ALA A 31 -5.87 -6.09 -2.76
CA ALA A 31 -6.05 -5.07 -3.79
C ALA A 31 -6.07 -5.64 -5.22
N GLN A 32 -5.94 -6.96 -5.39
CA GLN A 32 -5.75 -7.65 -6.67
C GLN A 32 -4.75 -6.93 -7.58
N SER A 33 -3.65 -6.47 -6.99
CA SER A 33 -2.67 -5.62 -7.66
C SER A 33 -1.32 -6.32 -7.69
N ASP A 34 -0.56 -6.10 -8.76
CA ASP A 34 0.79 -6.64 -8.88
C ASP A 34 1.69 -6.10 -7.77
N ALA A 35 2.29 -7.00 -6.99
CA ALA A 35 3.20 -6.65 -5.89
C ALA A 35 4.37 -5.75 -6.35
N LYS A 36 4.82 -5.88 -7.60
CA LYS A 36 5.82 -4.97 -8.20
C LYS A 36 5.31 -3.54 -8.41
N SER A 37 4.07 -3.39 -8.87
CA SER A 37 3.45 -2.08 -9.05
C SER A 37 3.20 -1.42 -7.70
N LEU A 38 2.71 -2.21 -6.74
CA LEU A 38 2.34 -1.78 -5.41
C LEU A 38 3.58 -1.42 -4.56
N SER A 39 4.65 -2.22 -4.59
CA SER A 39 5.92 -1.88 -3.93
C SER A 39 6.55 -0.59 -4.48
N ARG A 40 6.49 -0.37 -5.79
CA ARG A 40 7.00 0.88 -6.39
C ARG A 40 6.18 2.10 -5.93
N LEU A 41 4.89 1.89 -5.73
CA LEU A 41 3.94 2.89 -5.26
C LEU A 41 4.16 3.20 -3.79
N LEU A 42 4.15 2.17 -2.94
CA LEU A 42 4.48 2.24 -1.51
C LEU A 42 5.80 2.96 -1.29
N ARG A 43 6.85 2.60 -2.00
CA ARG A 43 8.14 3.30 -1.89
C ARG A 43 8.07 4.80 -2.21
N ALA A 44 7.17 5.23 -3.10
CA ALA A 44 6.94 6.64 -3.36
C ALA A 44 6.17 7.32 -2.22
N VAL A 45 5.11 6.70 -1.68
CA VAL A 45 4.28 7.29 -0.62
C VAL A 45 4.90 7.18 0.78
N THR A 46 5.70 6.14 1.07
CA THR A 46 6.59 6.03 2.23
C THR A 46 7.64 7.14 2.19
N SER A 47 8.16 7.48 1.01
CA SER A 47 9.09 8.61 0.86
C SER A 47 8.42 9.98 1.11
N VAL A 48 7.09 10.06 1.04
CA VAL A 48 6.30 11.27 1.37
C VAL A 48 5.83 11.25 2.84
N GLY A 49 6.02 10.13 3.55
CA GLY A 49 5.62 9.97 4.95
C GLY A 49 4.14 9.64 5.16
N ILE A 50 3.45 9.09 4.15
CA ILE A 50 2.04 8.69 4.27
C ILE A 50 1.89 7.28 4.88
N PHE A 51 2.90 6.44 4.69
CA PHE A 51 2.90 5.07 5.22
C PHE A 51 4.23 4.78 5.91
N THR A 52 4.16 4.04 6.99
CA THR A 52 5.33 3.57 7.75
C THR A 52 5.48 2.07 7.58
N GLU A 53 6.66 1.63 7.16
CA GLU A 53 7.04 0.21 7.15
C GLU A 53 7.61 -0.15 8.52
N LYS A 54 7.00 -1.12 9.21
CA LYS A 54 7.55 -1.73 10.43
C LYS A 54 8.67 -2.69 10.09
N GLU A 55 9.52 -2.94 11.09
CA GLU A 55 10.59 -3.95 11.05
C GLU A 55 10.09 -5.36 10.72
N ASP A 56 8.81 -5.67 11.00
CA ASP A 56 8.15 -6.94 10.63
C ASP A 56 7.77 -7.03 9.13
N GLY A 57 8.04 -6.02 8.31
CA GLY A 57 7.62 -5.95 6.91
C GLY A 57 6.11 -5.70 6.72
N THR A 58 5.47 -5.19 7.77
CA THR A 58 4.08 -4.69 7.74
C THR A 58 4.08 -3.19 7.48
N PHE A 59 3.08 -2.73 6.74
CA PHE A 59 2.83 -1.31 6.52
C PHE A 59 1.73 -0.87 7.48
N GLU A 60 1.82 0.36 7.94
CA GLU A 60 0.78 1.04 8.71
C GLU A 60 0.61 2.49 8.23
N LEU A 61 -0.60 3.00 8.44
CA LEU A 61 -0.95 4.39 8.16
C LEU A 61 -0.59 5.23 9.40
N GLU A 62 0.18 6.31 9.20
CA GLU A 62 0.36 7.37 10.22
C GLU A 62 -0.89 8.23 10.38
#